data_AF-A0A6N6M4T3-F1
#
_entry.id   AF-A0A6N6M4T3-F1
#
_cell.length_a   1.000
_cell.length_b   1.000
_cell.length_c   1.000
_cell.angle_alpha   90.00
_cell.angle_beta   90.00
_cell.angle_gamma   90.00
#
_symmetry.space_group_name_H-M   'P 1'
#
loop_
_entity.id
_entity.type
_entity.pdbx_description
1 polymer ?
#
loop_
_entity_poly.entity_id
_entity_poly.type
_entity_poly.pdbx_seq_one_letter_code
_entity_poly.pdbx_strand_id
1 'polypeptide(L)'
;MFRQVVIAVLLLIPSISIGQKIRCFLVDGTNNQPISYAHIVNETNNTGTISNMNGYFEIPVSSGSDSIVISFIGYSRFTGNAEELLNRDTLRLKRTSTKLREATILADDAVLIELIAEASKKEHNEELTGKTYLALQTKINNRKVEQFEGYYNGNFKGYDVDNLNLKAGRIGMRHFNNLYFVSLETSKAIYLNKLFEDDNYFPSSPFEYHKWLLRRNFSFSLSQRYKDENGHIVYVIDYEPKRNKKSSFSGTAWIDSTSMVLKKVNLNISKASTHPLIPLHKNNEIEQIDMRIAKTFESVNDRQFIKSIDFDYQLLYKNRKGRRYIVNTNAVLYAYDLDEQFNLPFFNFESQTNDFRKMSVIGYDTLFWTELRDFELSNQEEVEQFINDSAFINTITLFKPKENHAPHSALRKTGFFEHNYTKWNQKRILLKSKPDEIHEQDPYEPVILENLYQLTAQLYVDVTPVADSLSIRTATIFDPYKSFYKMKLDSKAMAFINMFFDLYEMQRIEMEKELEDVKEINEVERIYQKHSQIAEETTEEYMDDVNLGKDKEAMEKWNDRIVRNLNIDNLKLFDPYAEK
;
A
#
# COMPACT_ATOMS: atom_id res chain seq x y z
N MET A 1 -23.71 69.44 -10.95
CA MET A 1 -24.53 68.35 -11.50
C MET A 1 -23.61 67.15 -11.71
N PHE A 2 -23.48 66.29 -10.69
CA PHE A 2 -22.57 65.13 -10.71
C PHE A 2 -23.22 63.98 -11.49
N ARG A 3 -22.58 63.50 -12.56
CA ARG A 3 -22.93 62.23 -13.21
C ARG A 3 -22.09 61.12 -12.59
N GLN A 4 -22.74 60.25 -11.82
CA GLN A 4 -22.14 59.00 -11.35
C GLN A 4 -22.01 58.04 -12.54
N VAL A 5 -20.79 57.63 -12.84
CA VAL A 5 -20.49 56.51 -13.73
C VAL A 5 -20.37 55.29 -12.81
N VAL A 6 -21.35 54.39 -12.87
CA VAL A 6 -21.28 53.07 -12.24
C VAL A 6 -20.50 52.16 -13.18
N ILE A 7 -19.25 51.83 -12.83
CA ILE A 7 -18.48 50.79 -13.50
C ILE A 7 -18.89 49.46 -12.87
N ALA A 8 -19.64 48.64 -13.61
CA ALA A 8 -19.92 47.27 -13.25
C ALA A 8 -18.67 46.42 -13.50
N VAL A 9 -17.98 46.03 -12.42
CA VAL A 9 -16.92 45.02 -12.48
C VAL A 9 -17.58 43.65 -12.56
N LEU A 10 -17.59 43.06 -13.75
CA LEU A 10 -17.94 41.65 -13.96
C LEU A 10 -16.83 40.78 -13.35
N LEU A 11 -17.08 40.23 -12.17
CA LEU A 11 -16.29 39.14 -11.60
C LEU A 11 -16.47 37.90 -12.49
N LEU A 12 -15.49 37.64 -13.35
CA LEU A 12 -15.29 36.34 -14.00
C LEU A 12 -14.87 35.34 -12.92
N ILE A 13 -15.85 34.75 -12.24
CA ILE A 13 -15.63 33.51 -11.48
C ILE A 13 -15.39 32.43 -12.53
N PRO A 14 -14.24 31.74 -12.56
CA PRO A 14 -14.09 30.58 -13.42
C PRO A 14 -15.13 29.55 -12.98
N SER A 15 -16.13 29.33 -13.83
CA SER A 15 -17.06 28.23 -13.70
C SER A 15 -16.23 26.96 -13.76
N ILE A 16 -16.01 26.31 -12.61
CA ILE A 16 -15.52 24.94 -12.59
C ILE A 16 -16.60 24.14 -13.31
N SER A 17 -16.32 23.79 -14.57
CA SER A 17 -17.19 22.91 -15.34
C SER A 17 -17.14 21.57 -14.63
N ILE A 18 -18.17 21.26 -13.84
CA ILE A 18 -18.30 19.94 -13.23
C ILE A 18 -18.52 18.98 -14.39
N GLY A 19 -17.49 18.24 -14.77
CA GLY A 19 -17.59 17.20 -15.79
C GLY A 19 -18.74 16.24 -15.45
N GLN A 20 -19.51 15.84 -16.45
CA GLN A 20 -20.54 14.82 -16.25
C GLN A 20 -19.87 13.50 -15.87
N LYS A 21 -20.53 12.69 -15.05
CA LYS A 21 -20.05 11.35 -14.69
C LYS A 21 -21.11 10.32 -15.06
N ILE A 22 -20.70 9.25 -15.73
CA ILE A 22 -21.54 8.05 -15.86
C ILE A 22 -21.52 7.35 -14.50
N ARG A 23 -22.68 6.91 -14.03
CA ARG A 23 -22.85 6.11 -12.80
C ARG A 23 -23.70 4.90 -13.13
N CYS A 24 -23.12 3.71 -13.06
CA CYS A 24 -23.80 2.50 -13.55
C CYS A 24 -23.36 1.24 -12.80
N PHE A 25 -24.26 0.28 -12.67
CA PHE A 25 -23.98 -1.05 -12.16
C PHE A 25 -23.75 -2.04 -13.31
N LEU A 26 -22.64 -2.77 -13.26
CA LEU A 26 -22.33 -3.91 -14.12
C LEU A 26 -22.82 -5.19 -13.49
N VAL A 27 -23.70 -5.89 -14.21
CA VAL A 27 -24.23 -7.19 -13.78
C VAL A 27 -24.16 -8.19 -14.92
N ASP A 28 -24.03 -9.46 -14.55
CA ASP A 28 -24.15 -10.58 -15.46
C ASP A 28 -25.58 -10.64 -16.02
N GLY A 29 -25.71 -10.69 -17.34
CA GLY A 29 -26.99 -10.67 -18.04
C GLY A 29 -27.88 -11.88 -17.81
N THR A 30 -27.37 -12.97 -17.23
CA THR A 30 -28.10 -14.23 -16.99
C THR A 30 -28.60 -14.37 -15.55
N ASN A 31 -27.78 -14.00 -14.55
CA ASN A 31 -28.09 -14.25 -13.14
C ASN A 31 -28.12 -12.97 -12.29
N ASN A 32 -27.90 -11.80 -12.89
CA ASN A 32 -27.89 -10.49 -12.25
C ASN A 32 -26.84 -10.32 -11.14
N GLN A 33 -25.86 -11.22 -11.07
CA GLN A 33 -24.78 -11.07 -10.11
C GLN A 33 -23.88 -9.90 -10.52
N PRO A 34 -23.39 -9.10 -9.57
CA PRO A 34 -22.43 -8.04 -9.84
C PRO A 34 -21.19 -8.54 -10.59
N ILE A 35 -20.73 -7.74 -11.56
CA ILE A 35 -19.43 -7.93 -12.20
C ILE A 35 -18.45 -6.97 -11.52
N SER A 36 -17.81 -7.46 -10.47
CA SER A 36 -16.81 -6.72 -9.71
C SER A 36 -15.53 -6.54 -10.51
N TYR A 37 -14.90 -5.37 -10.39
CA TYR A 37 -13.57 -5.07 -10.91
C TYR A 37 -13.42 -5.26 -12.43
N ALA A 38 -14.51 -5.05 -13.16
CA ALA A 38 -14.45 -4.89 -14.61
C ALA A 38 -13.66 -3.63 -14.97
N HIS A 39 -13.01 -3.64 -16.12
CA HIS A 39 -12.29 -2.48 -16.65
C HIS A 39 -13.26 -1.55 -17.37
N ILE A 40 -13.24 -0.26 -17.03
CA ILE A 40 -13.99 0.79 -17.70
C ILE A 40 -12.98 1.83 -18.18
N VAL A 41 -12.94 2.08 -19.48
CA VAL A 41 -12.03 3.05 -20.11
C VAL A 41 -12.86 4.04 -20.93
N ASN A 42 -12.56 5.33 -20.77
CA ASN A 42 -12.97 6.38 -21.68
C ASN A 42 -11.79 6.64 -22.63
N GLU A 43 -11.89 6.14 -23.86
CA GLU A 43 -10.82 6.22 -24.86
C GLU A 43 -10.64 7.65 -25.38
N THR A 44 -11.66 8.52 -25.25
CA THR A 44 -11.60 9.89 -25.77
C THR A 44 -10.69 10.79 -24.94
N ASN A 45 -10.67 10.60 -23.62
CA ASN A 45 -9.83 11.38 -22.71
C ASN A 45 -8.71 10.55 -22.06
N ASN A 46 -8.56 9.28 -22.47
CA ASN A 46 -7.60 8.33 -21.91
C ASN A 46 -7.68 8.18 -20.38
N THR A 47 -8.90 8.21 -19.83
CA THR A 47 -9.14 7.97 -18.41
C THR A 47 -9.77 6.59 -18.21
N GLY A 48 -9.57 6.01 -17.03
CA GLY A 48 -10.14 4.70 -16.72
C GLY A 48 -10.42 4.51 -15.23
N THR A 49 -11.32 3.58 -14.94
CA THR A 49 -11.61 3.09 -13.59
C THR A 49 -11.91 1.60 -13.65
N ILE A 50 -12.21 1.00 -12.50
CA ILE A 50 -12.80 -0.33 -12.41
C ILE A 50 -14.09 -0.29 -11.60
N SER A 51 -14.99 -1.24 -11.85
CA SER A 51 -16.19 -1.40 -11.01
C SER A 51 -15.80 -1.90 -9.61
N ASN A 52 -16.56 -1.50 -8.61
CA ASN A 52 -16.33 -1.96 -7.23
C ASN A 52 -16.92 -3.36 -7.00
N MET A 53 -16.86 -3.86 -5.76
CA MET A 53 -17.35 -5.19 -5.39
C MET A 53 -18.85 -5.41 -5.70
N ASN A 54 -19.65 -4.35 -5.72
CA ASN A 54 -21.08 -4.40 -6.06
C ASN A 54 -21.32 -4.20 -7.57
N GLY A 55 -20.27 -4.18 -8.38
CA GLY A 55 -20.35 -3.94 -9.83
C GLY A 55 -20.60 -2.48 -10.21
N TYR A 56 -20.65 -1.58 -9.24
CA TYR A 56 -20.87 -0.16 -9.50
C TYR A 56 -19.60 0.52 -10.01
N PHE A 57 -19.74 1.38 -11.02
CA PHE A 57 -18.64 2.24 -11.46
C PHE A 57 -19.06 3.69 -11.67
N GLU A 58 -18.08 4.58 -11.54
CA GLU A 58 -18.19 5.99 -11.94
C GLU A 58 -17.02 6.40 -12.81
N ILE A 59 -17.28 6.99 -13.97
CA ILE A 59 -16.21 7.49 -14.86
C ILE A 59 -16.56 8.91 -15.36
N PRO A 60 -15.61 9.86 -15.32
CA PRO A 60 -15.81 11.19 -15.87
C PRO A 60 -15.89 11.16 -17.40
N VAL A 61 -16.79 11.98 -17.93
CA VAL A 61 -16.98 12.18 -19.38
C VAL A 61 -17.06 13.67 -19.69
N SER A 62 -16.45 14.05 -20.80
CA SER A 62 -16.43 15.43 -21.31
C SER A 62 -17.66 15.71 -22.17
N SER A 63 -18.15 14.69 -22.87
CA SER A 63 -19.29 14.78 -23.77
C SER A 63 -20.09 13.48 -23.84
N GLY A 64 -21.34 13.55 -24.31
CA GLY A 64 -22.13 12.34 -24.61
C GLY A 64 -21.54 11.48 -25.74
N SER A 65 -20.65 12.04 -26.57
CA SER A 65 -19.94 11.34 -27.65
C SER A 65 -18.65 10.65 -27.24
N ASP A 66 -18.25 10.73 -25.97
CA ASP A 66 -17.05 10.03 -25.49
C ASP A 66 -17.18 8.51 -25.71
N SER A 67 -16.14 7.87 -26.23
CA SER A 67 -16.09 6.41 -26.48
C SER A 67 -15.80 5.67 -25.18
N ILE A 68 -16.77 4.90 -24.70
CA ILE A 68 -16.65 4.10 -23.48
C ILE A 68 -16.48 2.63 -23.85
N VAL A 69 -15.42 2.02 -23.32
CA VAL A 69 -15.14 0.60 -23.45
C VAL A 69 -15.21 -0.04 -22.07
N ILE A 70 -16.04 -1.09 -21.96
CA ILE A 70 -16.17 -1.89 -20.74
C ILE A 70 -15.83 -3.32 -21.06
N SER A 71 -14.88 -3.90 -20.32
CA SER A 71 -14.41 -5.26 -20.56
C SER A 71 -14.15 -6.01 -19.26
N PHE A 72 -14.45 -7.31 -19.29
CA PHE A 72 -14.12 -8.22 -18.22
C PHE A 72 -14.00 -9.64 -18.77
N ILE A 73 -13.02 -10.39 -18.26
CA ILE A 73 -12.75 -11.74 -18.75
C ILE A 73 -13.98 -12.65 -18.62
N GLY A 74 -14.33 -13.33 -19.72
CA GLY A 74 -15.51 -14.19 -19.82
C GLY A 74 -16.80 -13.47 -20.24
N TYR A 75 -16.76 -12.15 -20.49
CA TYR A 75 -17.89 -11.35 -20.95
C TYR A 75 -17.59 -10.68 -22.29
N SER A 76 -18.63 -10.41 -23.06
CA SER A 76 -18.53 -9.65 -24.30
C SER A 76 -18.23 -8.19 -23.97
N ARG A 77 -17.17 -7.63 -24.57
CA ARG A 77 -16.85 -6.21 -24.47
C ARG A 77 -18.03 -5.35 -24.92
N PHE A 78 -18.31 -4.32 -24.13
CA PHE A 78 -19.19 -3.23 -24.52
C PHE A 78 -18.32 -2.10 -25.08
N THR A 79 -18.71 -1.58 -26.23
CA THR A 79 -18.15 -0.38 -26.85
C THR A 79 -19.33 0.47 -27.28
N GLY A 80 -19.41 1.69 -26.79
CA GLY A 80 -20.52 2.60 -27.08
C GLY A 80 -20.23 4.01 -26.58
N ASN A 81 -21.12 4.94 -26.93
CA ASN A 81 -20.95 6.33 -26.55
C ASN A 81 -21.43 6.56 -25.10
N ALA A 82 -20.84 7.54 -24.41
CA ALA A 82 -21.22 7.91 -23.05
C ALA A 82 -22.72 8.20 -22.87
N GLU A 83 -23.38 8.79 -23.88
CA GLU A 83 -24.82 9.06 -23.88
C GLU A 83 -25.69 7.82 -23.66
N GLU A 84 -25.23 6.64 -24.10
CA GLU A 84 -25.93 5.36 -23.89
C GLU A 84 -25.94 4.91 -22.42
N LEU A 85 -25.01 5.45 -21.61
CA LEU A 85 -24.82 5.09 -20.21
C LEU A 85 -25.21 6.19 -19.23
N LEU A 86 -25.21 7.47 -19.65
CA LEU A 86 -25.50 8.62 -18.78
C LEU A 86 -26.85 8.51 -18.06
N ASN A 87 -27.86 7.92 -18.70
CA ASN A 87 -29.20 7.73 -18.13
C ASN A 87 -29.50 6.27 -17.76
N ARG A 88 -28.47 5.45 -17.57
CA ARG A 88 -28.60 4.01 -17.38
C ARG A 88 -28.04 3.55 -16.04
N ASP A 89 -28.93 3.15 -15.14
CA ASP A 89 -28.53 2.64 -13.82
C ASP A 89 -27.80 1.29 -13.89
N THR A 90 -28.10 0.45 -14.88
CA THR A 90 -27.54 -0.91 -14.95
C THR A 90 -27.25 -1.34 -16.37
N LEU A 91 -26.01 -1.75 -16.62
CA LEU A 91 -25.55 -2.38 -17.83
C LEU A 91 -25.38 -3.90 -17.59
N ARG A 92 -26.00 -4.68 -18.47
CA ARG A 92 -26.04 -6.14 -18.40
C ARG A 92 -25.06 -6.70 -19.42
N LEU A 93 -23.92 -7.20 -18.98
CA LEU A 93 -22.95 -7.81 -19.90
C LEU A 93 -23.34 -9.26 -20.17
N LYS A 94 -23.29 -9.63 -21.45
CA LYS A 94 -23.49 -11.02 -21.87
C LYS A 94 -22.19 -11.79 -21.67
N ARG A 95 -22.27 -13.02 -21.18
CA ARG A 95 -21.11 -13.92 -21.17
C ARG A 95 -20.67 -14.18 -22.61
N THR A 96 -19.36 -14.27 -22.83
CA THR A 96 -18.82 -14.67 -24.14
C THR A 96 -19.17 -16.12 -24.39
N SER A 97 -20.24 -16.33 -25.17
CA SER A 97 -20.71 -17.66 -25.53
C SER A 97 -20.77 -17.80 -27.05
N THR A 98 -19.64 -18.06 -27.68
CA THR A 98 -19.66 -19.03 -28.78
C THR A 98 -19.68 -20.40 -28.12
N LYS A 99 -20.88 -20.96 -27.89
CA LYS A 99 -21.01 -22.40 -27.65
C LYS A 99 -20.44 -23.08 -28.91
N LEU A 100 -19.18 -23.48 -28.85
CA LEU A 100 -18.69 -24.52 -29.75
C LEU A 100 -19.64 -25.70 -29.54
N ARG A 101 -20.31 -26.16 -30.61
CA ARG A 101 -21.35 -27.19 -30.60
C ARG A 101 -21.04 -28.28 -29.57
N GLU A 102 -22.07 -28.70 -28.84
CA GLU A 102 -22.08 -29.80 -27.88
C GLU A 102 -20.91 -30.75 -28.08
N ALA A 103 -19.84 -30.52 -27.33
CA ALA A 103 -18.95 -31.61 -26.99
C ALA A 103 -19.73 -32.39 -25.93
N THR A 104 -20.36 -33.46 -26.39
CA THR A 104 -20.77 -34.59 -25.57
C THR A 104 -19.80 -34.74 -24.40
N ILE A 105 -20.36 -34.81 -23.19
CA ILE A 105 -19.73 -35.21 -21.92
C ILE A 105 -18.38 -35.91 -22.15
N LEU A 106 -17.32 -35.39 -21.51
CA LEU A 106 -15.91 -35.87 -21.46
C LEU A 106 -14.90 -34.97 -22.21
N ALA A 107 -14.64 -33.76 -21.70
CA ALA A 107 -13.22 -33.40 -21.63
C ALA A 107 -12.63 -34.37 -20.60
N ASP A 108 -11.77 -35.30 -21.04
CA ASP A 108 -11.05 -36.19 -20.13
C ASP A 108 -10.33 -35.32 -19.09
N ASP A 109 -10.47 -35.65 -17.80
CA ASP A 109 -9.73 -35.02 -16.70
C ASP A 109 -8.24 -34.89 -17.06
N ALA A 110 -7.70 -35.85 -17.83
CA ALA A 110 -6.34 -35.80 -18.34
C ALA A 110 -6.03 -34.52 -19.14
N VAL A 111 -6.94 -34.05 -20.00
CA VAL A 111 -6.78 -32.81 -20.78
C VAL A 111 -6.80 -31.58 -19.88
N LEU A 112 -7.68 -31.55 -18.87
CA LEU A 112 -7.77 -30.43 -17.93
C LEU A 112 -6.52 -30.35 -17.04
N ILE A 113 -6.05 -31.51 -16.58
CA ILE A 113 -4.79 -31.62 -15.83
C ILE A 113 -3.60 -31.19 -16.69
N GLU A 114 -3.59 -31.54 -17.97
CA GLU A 114 -2.57 -31.12 -18.91
C GLU A 114 -2.50 -29.59 -19.02
N LEU A 115 -3.65 -28.93 -19.22
CA LEU A 115 -3.73 -27.47 -19.33
C LEU A 115 -3.20 -26.77 -18.08
N ILE A 116 -3.60 -27.22 -16.89
CA ILE A 116 -3.13 -26.67 -15.61
C ILE A 116 -1.61 -26.85 -15.46
N ALA A 117 -1.11 -28.06 -15.74
CA ALA A 117 0.30 -28.40 -15.56
C ALA A 117 1.22 -27.69 -16.57
N GLU A 118 0.78 -27.49 -17.81
CA GLU A 118 1.58 -26.76 -18.81
C GLU A 118 1.53 -25.25 -18.58
N ALA A 119 0.41 -24.70 -18.08
CA ALA A 119 0.33 -23.30 -17.68
C ALA A 119 1.29 -22.96 -16.51
N SER A 120 1.50 -23.89 -15.57
CA SER A 120 2.41 -23.68 -14.43
C SER A 120 3.89 -23.90 -14.71
N LYS A 121 4.24 -24.64 -15.77
CA LYS A 121 5.64 -24.96 -16.10
C LYS A 121 6.42 -23.86 -16.79
N LYS A 122 5.73 -22.91 -17.43
CA LYS A 122 6.41 -21.83 -18.14
C LYS A 122 7.24 -21.02 -17.15
N GLU A 123 8.45 -20.61 -17.55
CA GLU A 123 9.22 -19.67 -16.73
C GLU A 123 8.50 -18.33 -16.70
N HIS A 124 8.28 -17.82 -15.50
CA HIS A 124 7.53 -16.58 -15.23
C HIS A 124 8.40 -15.61 -14.43
N ASN A 125 9.67 -15.46 -14.85
CA ASN A 125 10.68 -14.72 -14.13
C ASN A 125 10.88 -13.29 -14.65
N GLU A 126 10.07 -12.86 -15.61
CA GLU A 126 10.17 -11.53 -16.19
C GLU A 126 9.75 -10.48 -15.18
N GLU A 127 10.53 -9.42 -15.10
CA GLU A 127 10.27 -8.32 -14.18
C GLU A 127 9.67 -7.13 -14.94
N LEU A 128 8.67 -6.51 -14.32
CA LEU A 128 8.07 -5.28 -14.79
C LEU A 128 7.69 -4.43 -13.59
N THR A 129 7.87 -3.11 -13.71
CA THR A 129 7.45 -2.18 -12.67
C THR A 129 6.46 -1.20 -13.26
N GLY A 130 5.36 -0.95 -12.54
CA GLY A 130 4.33 -0.02 -12.99
C GLY A 130 3.58 0.64 -11.84
N LYS A 131 2.91 1.76 -12.14
CA LYS A 131 2.02 2.42 -11.18
C LYS A 131 0.86 1.49 -10.83
N THR A 132 0.70 1.32 -9.53
CA THR A 132 -0.22 0.37 -8.93
C THR A 132 -1.01 1.05 -7.84
N TYR A 133 -2.29 0.75 -7.78
CA TYR A 133 -3.21 1.27 -6.80
C TYR A 133 -3.73 0.14 -5.91
N LEU A 134 -3.72 0.33 -4.59
CA LEU A 134 -4.32 -0.59 -3.62
C LEU A 134 -5.39 0.15 -2.82
N ALA A 135 -6.61 -0.37 -2.82
CA ALA A 135 -7.64 0.02 -1.86
C ALA A 135 -7.98 -1.14 -0.94
N LEU A 136 -8.30 -0.81 0.31
CA LEU A 136 -8.75 -1.76 1.30
C LEU A 136 -9.89 -1.18 2.12
N GLN A 137 -10.87 -2.01 2.41
CA GLN A 137 -11.97 -1.67 3.31
C GLN A 137 -12.20 -2.81 4.29
N THR A 138 -12.35 -2.48 5.58
CA THR A 138 -12.74 -3.46 6.61
C THR A 138 -14.06 -3.09 7.27
N LYS A 139 -14.91 -4.10 7.46
CA LYS A 139 -16.17 -4.03 8.21
C LYS A 139 -16.13 -4.99 9.40
N ILE A 140 -16.54 -4.50 10.57
CA ILE A 140 -16.83 -5.35 11.74
C ILE A 140 -18.33 -5.38 11.94
N ASN A 141 -18.94 -6.58 11.95
CA ASN A 141 -20.39 -6.76 12.05
C ASN A 141 -21.17 -5.82 11.09
N ASN A 142 -20.75 -5.79 9.82
CA ASN A 142 -21.27 -4.94 8.73
C ASN A 142 -21.06 -3.42 8.86
N ARG A 143 -20.39 -2.92 9.90
CA ARG A 143 -20.04 -1.50 10.03
C ARG A 143 -18.62 -1.27 9.52
N LYS A 144 -18.44 -0.36 8.55
CA LYS A 144 -17.12 0.09 8.05
C LYS A 144 -16.31 0.68 9.22
N VAL A 145 -15.11 0.15 9.44
CA VAL A 145 -14.17 0.56 10.50
C VAL A 145 -12.83 1.02 9.96
N GLU A 146 -12.49 0.63 8.73
CA GLU A 146 -11.22 0.95 8.07
C GLU A 146 -11.49 1.22 6.60
N GLN A 147 -10.83 2.25 6.08
CA GLN A 147 -10.71 2.55 4.65
C GLN A 147 -9.27 2.97 4.40
N PHE A 148 -8.58 2.29 3.49
CA PHE A 148 -7.20 2.58 3.11
C PHE A 148 -7.10 2.70 1.60
N GLU A 149 -6.28 3.63 1.14
CA GLU A 149 -5.89 3.77 -0.26
C GLU A 149 -4.39 4.06 -0.34
N GLY A 150 -3.70 3.44 -1.28
CA GLY A 150 -2.29 3.69 -1.52
C GLY A 150 -1.93 3.59 -2.99
N TYR A 151 -1.02 4.46 -3.41
CA TYR A 151 -0.36 4.46 -4.71
C TYR A 151 1.07 3.95 -4.54
N TYR A 152 1.46 3.05 -5.43
CA TYR A 152 2.72 2.32 -5.37
C TYR A 152 3.36 2.28 -6.75
N ASN A 153 4.68 2.11 -6.79
CA ASN A 153 5.32 1.38 -7.87
C ASN A 153 5.28 -0.10 -7.49
N GLY A 154 4.48 -0.88 -8.21
CA GLY A 154 4.41 -2.33 -8.04
C GLY A 154 5.48 -3.01 -8.88
N ASN A 155 6.31 -3.82 -8.26
CA ASN A 155 7.28 -4.67 -8.93
C ASN A 155 6.63 -6.03 -9.13
N PHE A 156 6.51 -6.46 -10.38
CA PHE A 156 5.87 -7.70 -10.78
C PHE A 156 6.92 -8.67 -11.29
N LYS A 157 6.74 -9.94 -10.98
CA LYS A 157 7.53 -11.04 -11.51
C LYS A 157 6.59 -12.07 -12.11
N GLY A 158 6.41 -11.99 -13.42
CA GLY A 158 5.39 -12.73 -14.17
C GLY A 158 4.00 -12.60 -13.52
N TYR A 159 3.48 -13.73 -13.03
CA TYR A 159 2.12 -13.84 -12.48
C TYR A 159 1.98 -13.37 -11.03
N ASP A 160 3.06 -12.88 -10.42
CA ASP A 160 3.07 -12.51 -9.01
C ASP A 160 3.56 -11.08 -8.80
N VAL A 161 3.11 -10.50 -7.69
CA VAL A 161 3.68 -9.26 -7.16
C VAL A 161 4.92 -9.66 -6.37
N ASP A 162 6.06 -9.04 -6.66
CA ASP A 162 7.29 -9.23 -5.91
C ASP A 162 7.37 -8.26 -4.73
N ASN A 163 7.12 -6.97 -4.99
CA ASN A 163 7.15 -5.94 -3.95
C ASN A 163 6.25 -4.74 -4.32
N LEU A 164 5.86 -3.96 -3.31
CA LEU A 164 5.09 -2.73 -3.44
C LEU A 164 5.83 -1.55 -2.77
N ASN A 165 6.23 -0.58 -3.59
CA ASN A 165 6.95 0.60 -3.15
C ASN A 165 6.01 1.81 -3.05
N LEU A 166 5.67 2.21 -1.82
CA LEU A 166 4.63 3.21 -1.54
C LEU A 166 5.09 4.62 -1.96
N LYS A 167 4.32 5.27 -2.85
CA LYS A 167 4.44 6.70 -3.17
C LYS A 167 3.61 7.56 -2.22
N ALA A 168 2.33 7.22 -2.07
CA ALA A 168 1.38 7.97 -1.25
C ALA A 168 0.35 7.02 -0.65
N GLY A 169 0.01 7.21 0.62
CA GLY A 169 -0.99 6.40 1.31
C GLY A 169 -1.91 7.25 2.17
N ARG A 170 -3.18 6.87 2.26
CA ARG A 170 -4.12 7.43 3.22
C ARG A 170 -4.99 6.38 3.88
N ILE A 171 -5.38 6.65 5.12
CA ILE A 171 -6.27 5.80 5.90
C ILE A 171 -7.32 6.66 6.61
N GLY A 172 -8.54 6.12 6.72
CA GLY A 172 -9.58 6.51 7.66
C GLY A 172 -9.89 5.34 8.60
N MET A 173 -10.11 5.64 9.88
CA MET A 173 -10.38 4.65 10.91
C MET A 173 -11.47 5.12 11.87
N ARG A 174 -12.49 4.28 11.99
CA ARG A 174 -13.59 4.46 12.94
C ARG A 174 -13.47 3.44 14.06
N HIS A 175 -13.59 3.90 15.30
CA HIS A 175 -13.61 3.00 16.44
C HIS A 175 -14.86 2.11 16.44
N PHE A 176 -14.71 0.90 16.96
CA PHE A 176 -15.77 -0.07 17.20
C PHE A 176 -15.63 -0.62 18.63
N ASN A 177 -16.65 -0.42 19.48
CA ASN A 177 -16.61 -0.80 20.91
C ASN A 177 -15.36 -0.30 21.66
N ASN A 178 -14.99 0.96 21.43
CA ASN A 178 -13.79 1.63 21.99
C ASN A 178 -12.45 1.01 21.57
N LEU A 179 -12.42 0.26 20.46
CA LEU A 179 -11.20 -0.28 19.85
C LEU A 179 -11.09 0.19 18.40
N TYR A 180 -9.87 0.37 17.93
CA TYR A 180 -9.58 0.54 16.51
C TYR A 180 -9.13 -0.80 15.93
N PHE A 181 -9.45 -1.05 14.66
CA PHE A 181 -9.01 -2.22 13.92
C PHE A 181 -8.26 -1.75 12.67
N VAL A 182 -7.14 -2.39 12.35
CA VAL A 182 -6.29 -2.09 11.20
C VAL A 182 -5.76 -3.39 10.61
N SER A 183 -5.77 -3.49 9.29
CA SER A 183 -5.31 -4.65 8.52
C SER A 183 -3.85 -4.49 8.11
N LEU A 184 -2.93 -4.67 9.07
CA LEU A 184 -1.51 -4.31 8.97
C LEU A 184 -0.73 -4.89 7.79
N GLU A 185 -1.03 -6.11 7.38
CA GLU A 185 -0.17 -6.91 6.47
C GLU A 185 -0.89 -7.32 5.19
N THR A 186 -1.98 -6.63 4.79
CA THR A 186 -2.76 -7.08 3.62
C THR A 186 -1.98 -6.90 2.31
N SER A 187 -1.28 -5.78 2.13
CA SER A 187 -0.37 -5.57 0.99
C SER A 187 0.74 -6.62 0.95
N LYS A 188 1.29 -6.97 2.12
CA LYS A 188 2.27 -8.05 2.27
C LYS A 188 1.72 -9.42 1.91
N ALA A 189 0.54 -9.77 2.41
CA ALA A 189 -0.13 -11.01 2.08
C ALA A 189 -0.33 -11.16 0.56
N ILE A 190 -0.58 -10.07 -0.17
CA ILE A 190 -0.72 -10.09 -1.62
C ILE A 190 0.57 -10.55 -2.32
N TYR A 191 1.73 -9.97 -1.99
CA TYR A 191 2.99 -10.36 -2.64
C TYR A 191 3.63 -11.63 -2.05
N LEU A 192 3.18 -12.08 -0.87
CA LEU A 192 3.53 -13.40 -0.33
C LEU A 192 2.82 -14.55 -1.05
N ASN A 193 1.63 -14.33 -1.62
CA ASN A 193 0.92 -15.39 -2.35
C ASN A 193 1.56 -15.62 -3.71
N LYS A 194 2.48 -16.57 -3.82
CA LYS A 194 3.08 -16.96 -5.11
C LYS A 194 2.22 -18.01 -5.80
N LEU A 195 1.97 -17.88 -7.09
CA LEU A 195 0.98 -18.71 -7.78
C LEU A 195 1.52 -20.10 -8.13
N PHE A 196 2.80 -20.21 -8.46
CA PHE A 196 3.42 -21.44 -8.95
C PHE A 196 4.49 -22.01 -8.00
N GLU A 197 4.69 -21.37 -6.86
CA GLU A 197 5.69 -21.76 -5.86
C GLU A 197 4.97 -22.24 -4.61
N ASP A 198 5.46 -23.34 -4.02
CA ASP A 198 5.00 -23.79 -2.71
C ASP A 198 5.54 -22.80 -1.67
N ASP A 199 4.63 -22.16 -0.94
CA ASP A 199 4.95 -21.28 0.17
C ASP A 199 4.28 -21.76 1.47
N ASN A 200 4.93 -21.52 2.60
CA ASN A 200 4.38 -21.91 3.91
C ASN A 200 3.34 -20.92 4.45
N TYR A 201 3.02 -19.86 3.69
CA TYR A 201 2.13 -18.79 4.13
C TYR A 201 0.68 -19.05 3.75
N PHE A 202 0.44 -19.69 2.60
CA PHE A 202 -0.88 -19.97 2.06
C PHE A 202 -1.19 -21.47 1.97
N PRO A 203 -2.47 -21.84 1.86
CA PRO A 203 -2.89 -23.17 1.44
C PRO A 203 -2.40 -23.49 0.03
N SER A 204 -2.09 -24.76 -0.22
CA SER A 204 -1.66 -25.24 -1.55
C SER A 204 -2.71 -25.05 -2.65
N SER A 205 -2.27 -24.84 -3.87
CA SER A 205 -3.10 -24.75 -5.07
C SER A 205 -2.70 -25.81 -6.11
N PRO A 206 -3.53 -26.08 -7.13
CA PRO A 206 -3.14 -26.95 -8.24
C PRO A 206 -1.88 -26.45 -8.98
N PHE A 207 -1.61 -25.15 -8.96
CA PHE A 207 -0.56 -24.57 -9.79
C PHE A 207 0.85 -24.88 -9.29
N GLU A 208 0.98 -25.35 -8.05
CA GLU A 208 2.24 -25.81 -7.43
C GLU A 208 2.57 -27.28 -7.75
N TYR A 209 1.63 -28.03 -8.33
CA TYR A 209 1.75 -29.48 -8.46
C TYR A 209 2.07 -29.95 -9.88
N HIS A 210 3.00 -30.91 -9.99
CA HIS A 210 3.16 -31.69 -11.21
C HIS A 210 1.98 -32.66 -11.45
N LYS A 211 1.80 -33.12 -12.70
CA LYS A 211 0.65 -33.93 -13.18
C LYS A 211 0.22 -35.09 -12.28
N TRP A 212 1.15 -35.84 -11.70
CA TRP A 212 0.82 -36.96 -10.81
C TRP A 212 0.17 -36.48 -9.50
N LEU A 213 0.70 -35.42 -8.90
CA LEU A 213 0.15 -34.81 -7.67
C LEU A 213 -1.21 -34.16 -7.93
N LEU A 214 -1.41 -33.54 -9.10
CA LEU A 214 -2.71 -33.04 -9.54
C LEU A 214 -3.78 -34.14 -9.51
N ARG A 215 -3.51 -35.27 -10.19
CA ARG A 215 -4.43 -36.42 -10.24
C ARG A 215 -4.75 -36.98 -8.86
N ARG A 216 -3.78 -36.97 -7.95
CA ARG A 216 -3.94 -37.51 -6.60
C ARG A 216 -4.74 -36.58 -5.69
N ASN A 217 -4.48 -35.27 -5.77
CA ASN A 217 -4.94 -34.31 -4.78
C ASN A 217 -6.18 -33.51 -5.22
N PHE A 218 -6.45 -33.37 -6.52
CA PHE A 218 -7.53 -32.53 -7.05
C PHE A 218 -8.43 -33.27 -8.04
N SER A 219 -9.69 -32.84 -8.08
CA SER A 219 -10.65 -33.11 -9.17
C SER A 219 -10.81 -31.86 -10.01
N PHE A 220 -10.98 -32.03 -11.32
CA PHE A 220 -11.13 -30.94 -12.28
C PHE A 220 -12.44 -31.13 -13.05
N SER A 221 -13.09 -30.04 -13.42
CA SER A 221 -14.27 -30.08 -14.29
C SER A 221 -14.29 -28.88 -15.23
N LEU A 222 -14.69 -29.12 -16.47
CA LEU A 222 -14.86 -28.06 -17.46
C LEU A 222 -16.18 -27.32 -17.21
N SER A 223 -16.12 -26.08 -16.75
CA SER A 223 -17.30 -25.23 -16.54
C SER A 223 -17.79 -24.60 -17.84
N GLN A 224 -16.85 -24.09 -18.63
CA GLN A 224 -17.13 -23.39 -19.88
C GLN A 224 -15.94 -23.47 -20.83
N ARG A 225 -16.23 -23.41 -22.13
CA ARG A 225 -15.22 -23.20 -23.18
C ARG A 225 -15.75 -22.16 -24.16
N TYR A 226 -14.92 -21.18 -24.50
CA TYR A 226 -15.30 -20.12 -25.44
C TYR A 226 -14.10 -19.64 -26.26
N LYS A 227 -14.38 -18.93 -27.36
CA LYS A 227 -13.37 -18.23 -28.15
C LYS A 227 -13.30 -16.78 -27.68
N ASP A 228 -12.13 -16.28 -27.30
CA ASP A 228 -11.93 -14.88 -26.91
C ASP A 228 -11.94 -13.95 -28.14
N GLU A 229 -11.81 -12.65 -27.91
CA GLU A 229 -11.85 -11.62 -28.96
C GLU A 229 -10.69 -11.73 -29.96
N ASN A 230 -9.54 -12.26 -29.51
CA ASN A 230 -8.37 -12.51 -30.34
C ASN A 230 -8.45 -13.85 -31.08
N GLY A 231 -9.51 -14.62 -30.81
CA GLY A 231 -9.76 -15.90 -31.42
C GLY A 231 -9.09 -17.09 -30.72
N HIS A 232 -8.54 -16.90 -29.54
CA HIS A 232 -7.98 -17.96 -28.73
C HIS A 232 -9.08 -18.78 -28.04
N ILE A 233 -8.83 -20.07 -27.84
CA ILE A 233 -9.78 -20.97 -27.18
C ILE A 233 -9.48 -20.99 -25.69
N VAL A 234 -10.36 -20.40 -24.90
CA VAL A 234 -10.25 -20.34 -23.44
C VAL A 234 -11.05 -21.47 -22.80
N TYR A 235 -10.39 -22.25 -21.95
CA TYR A 235 -10.98 -23.24 -21.07
C TYR A 235 -11.17 -22.64 -19.68
N VAL A 236 -12.38 -22.78 -19.16
CA VAL A 236 -12.74 -22.41 -17.77
C VAL A 236 -12.82 -23.70 -16.96
N ILE A 237 -11.85 -23.92 -16.10
CA ILE A 237 -11.61 -25.17 -15.39
C ILE A 237 -11.86 -24.94 -13.91
N ASP A 238 -12.91 -25.54 -13.36
CA ASP A 238 -13.11 -25.62 -11.91
C ASP A 238 -12.22 -26.72 -11.33
N TYR A 239 -11.71 -26.48 -10.13
CA TYR A 239 -10.89 -27.44 -9.39
C TYR A 239 -11.27 -27.48 -7.91
N GLU A 240 -11.30 -28.69 -7.36
CA GLU A 240 -11.56 -28.92 -5.94
C GLU A 240 -10.57 -29.91 -5.34
N PRO A 241 -10.11 -29.69 -4.09
CA PRO A 241 -9.26 -30.65 -3.41
C PRO A 241 -10.06 -31.89 -3.00
N LYS A 242 -9.54 -33.07 -3.36
CA LYS A 242 -10.10 -34.39 -3.02
C LYS A 242 -10.02 -34.69 -1.52
N ARG A 243 -9.01 -34.13 -0.85
CA ARG A 243 -8.73 -34.25 0.60
C ARG A 243 -8.20 -32.92 1.12
N ASN A 244 -8.11 -32.75 2.44
CA ASN A 244 -7.50 -31.58 3.08
C ASN A 244 -8.10 -30.22 2.66
N LYS A 245 -9.44 -30.11 2.61
CA LYS A 245 -10.15 -28.88 2.18
C LYS A 245 -9.83 -27.61 2.96
N LYS A 246 -9.11 -27.71 4.09
CA LYS A 246 -8.64 -26.57 4.90
C LYS A 246 -7.22 -26.13 4.59
N SER A 247 -6.44 -26.92 3.85
CA SER A 247 -5.04 -26.64 3.50
C SER A 247 -4.78 -26.66 1.99
N SER A 248 -5.86 -26.68 1.19
CA SER A 248 -5.78 -26.61 -0.27
C SER A 248 -6.92 -25.75 -0.80
N PHE A 249 -6.61 -24.85 -1.73
CA PHE A 249 -7.58 -23.99 -2.39
C PHE A 249 -8.48 -24.77 -3.34
N SER A 250 -9.73 -24.34 -3.44
CA SER A 250 -10.64 -24.66 -4.54
C SER A 250 -10.81 -23.44 -5.43
N GLY A 251 -11.31 -23.60 -6.66
CA GLY A 251 -11.64 -22.43 -7.47
C GLY A 251 -11.72 -22.71 -8.95
N THR A 252 -11.35 -21.71 -9.74
CA THR A 252 -11.55 -21.72 -11.20
C THR A 252 -10.35 -21.09 -11.89
N ALA A 253 -9.94 -21.66 -13.02
CA ALA A 253 -8.85 -21.17 -13.86
C ALA A 253 -9.36 -20.89 -15.29
N TRP A 254 -8.91 -19.78 -15.89
CA TRP A 254 -9.16 -19.45 -17.28
C TRP A 254 -7.86 -19.61 -18.05
N ILE A 255 -7.75 -20.63 -18.90
CA ILE A 255 -6.52 -20.94 -19.63
C ILE A 255 -6.78 -20.86 -21.12
N ASP A 256 -5.97 -20.08 -21.83
CA ASP A 256 -5.88 -20.14 -23.28
C ASP A 256 -5.16 -21.44 -23.68
N SER A 257 -5.90 -22.36 -24.28
CA SER A 257 -5.41 -23.67 -24.70
C SER A 257 -4.46 -23.63 -25.90
N THR A 258 -4.42 -22.54 -26.66
CA THR A 258 -3.49 -22.40 -27.80
C THR A 258 -2.11 -22.00 -27.29
N SER A 259 -2.08 -20.99 -26.42
CA SER A 259 -0.82 -20.44 -25.91
C SER A 259 -0.39 -21.04 -24.57
N MET A 260 -1.23 -21.83 -23.90
CA MET A 260 -1.03 -22.31 -22.51
C MET A 260 -0.83 -21.16 -21.52
N VAL A 261 -1.47 -20.02 -21.78
CA VAL A 261 -1.41 -18.83 -20.92
C VAL A 261 -2.58 -18.86 -19.94
N LEU A 262 -2.29 -18.68 -18.66
CA LEU A 262 -3.30 -18.47 -17.63
C LEU A 262 -3.78 -17.01 -17.71
N LYS A 263 -5.07 -16.80 -17.92
CA LYS A 263 -5.69 -15.47 -18.09
C LYS A 263 -6.32 -14.94 -16.80
N LYS A 264 -6.77 -15.85 -15.94
CA LYS A 264 -7.34 -15.55 -14.62
C LYS A 264 -7.31 -16.79 -13.74
N VAL A 265 -7.18 -16.59 -12.44
CA VAL A 265 -7.37 -17.63 -11.43
C VAL A 265 -8.17 -17.10 -10.25
N ASN A 266 -9.10 -17.93 -9.75
CA ASN A 266 -9.77 -17.73 -8.47
C ASN A 266 -9.31 -18.82 -7.50
N LEU A 267 -8.92 -18.44 -6.29
CA LEU A 267 -8.54 -19.29 -5.16
C LEU A 267 -9.51 -19.05 -4.01
N ASN A 268 -10.18 -20.09 -3.52
CA ASN A 268 -11.20 -20.03 -2.48
C ASN A 268 -10.92 -21.08 -1.41
N ILE A 269 -11.00 -20.67 -0.14
CA ILE A 269 -10.89 -21.57 0.98
C ILE A 269 -11.73 -21.10 2.16
N SER A 270 -12.27 -22.05 2.91
CA SER A 270 -12.96 -21.80 4.17
C SER A 270 -12.23 -22.49 5.31
N LYS A 271 -12.13 -21.81 6.45
CA LYS A 271 -11.45 -22.29 7.66
C LYS A 271 -10.01 -22.71 7.38
N ALA A 272 -9.26 -21.85 6.71
CA ALA A 272 -7.89 -22.14 6.30
C ALA A 272 -7.02 -22.52 7.51
N SER A 273 -6.19 -23.55 7.35
CA SER A 273 -5.24 -23.99 8.38
C SER A 273 -3.97 -23.13 8.43
N THR A 274 -3.66 -22.45 7.33
CA THR A 274 -2.47 -21.58 7.15
C THR A 274 -2.90 -20.27 6.51
N HIS A 275 -2.31 -19.16 6.96
CA HIS A 275 -2.52 -17.81 6.41
C HIS A 275 -1.39 -16.86 6.85
N PRO A 276 -1.07 -15.80 6.08
CA PRO A 276 -0.02 -14.84 6.45
C PRO A 276 -0.48 -13.75 7.43
N LEU A 277 -1.79 -13.61 7.66
CA LEU A 277 -2.33 -12.51 8.46
C LEU A 277 -1.96 -12.66 9.94
N ILE A 278 -1.56 -11.56 10.57
CA ILE A 278 -1.20 -11.51 11.99
C ILE A 278 -2.28 -10.80 12.81
N PRO A 279 -2.57 -11.25 14.05
CA PRO A 279 -3.44 -10.49 14.94
C PRO A 279 -2.83 -9.12 15.28
N LEU A 280 -3.69 -8.09 15.35
CA LEU A 280 -3.28 -6.72 15.70
C LEU A 280 -2.48 -6.62 17.02
N HIS A 281 -2.73 -7.51 17.99
CA HIS A 281 -1.99 -7.57 19.24
C HIS A 281 -1.59 -9.00 19.58
N LYS A 282 -0.47 -9.16 20.31
CA LYS A 282 0.02 -10.46 20.81
C LYS A 282 -1.03 -11.25 21.60
N ASN A 283 -1.94 -10.58 22.29
CA ASN A 283 -3.01 -11.20 23.08
C ASN A 283 -4.35 -11.28 22.33
N ASN A 284 -4.33 -11.18 21.00
CA ASN A 284 -5.49 -11.42 20.14
C ASN A 284 -5.24 -12.66 19.30
N GLU A 285 -6.33 -13.22 18.80
CA GLU A 285 -6.32 -14.51 18.12
C GLU A 285 -7.22 -14.43 16.89
N ILE A 286 -6.74 -14.98 15.79
CA ILE A 286 -7.55 -15.27 14.60
C ILE A 286 -7.98 -16.74 14.76
N GLU A 287 -9.22 -16.99 15.20
CA GLU A 287 -9.70 -18.34 15.46
C GLU A 287 -10.07 -19.09 14.15
N GLN A 288 -10.48 -18.33 13.12
CA GLN A 288 -10.82 -18.86 11.81
C GLN A 288 -10.60 -17.78 10.74
N ILE A 289 -10.19 -18.20 9.55
CA ILE A 289 -10.13 -17.37 8.36
C ILE A 289 -10.78 -18.07 7.17
N ASP A 290 -11.58 -17.34 6.41
CA ASP A 290 -12.04 -17.70 5.07
C ASP A 290 -11.40 -16.71 4.08
N MET A 291 -10.91 -17.18 2.93
CA MET A 291 -10.22 -16.34 1.95
C MET A 291 -10.74 -16.59 0.53
N ARG A 292 -10.81 -15.52 -0.25
CA ARG A 292 -11.03 -15.53 -1.69
C ARG A 292 -10.01 -14.60 -2.34
N ILE A 293 -9.18 -15.15 -3.22
CA ILE A 293 -8.20 -14.42 -4.01
C ILE A 293 -8.56 -14.58 -5.48
N ALA A 294 -8.72 -13.49 -6.22
CA ALA A 294 -8.87 -13.52 -7.67
C ALA A 294 -7.72 -12.73 -8.30
N LYS A 295 -6.91 -13.38 -9.15
CA LYS A 295 -5.84 -12.73 -9.91
C LYS A 295 -6.21 -12.69 -11.40
N THR A 296 -6.09 -11.53 -12.02
CA THR A 296 -6.18 -11.37 -13.49
C THR A 296 -4.85 -10.94 -14.06
N PHE A 297 -4.60 -11.32 -15.31
CA PHE A 297 -3.33 -11.07 -15.97
C PHE A 297 -3.52 -10.32 -17.29
N GLU A 298 -2.56 -9.46 -17.61
CA GLU A 298 -2.47 -8.72 -18.87
C GLU A 298 -1.21 -9.14 -19.63
N SER A 299 -1.32 -9.19 -20.96
CA SER A 299 -0.18 -9.44 -21.83
C SER A 299 0.58 -8.14 -22.11
N VAL A 300 1.84 -8.04 -21.70
CA VAL A 300 2.74 -6.95 -22.09
C VAL A 300 3.95 -7.58 -22.80
N ASN A 301 4.19 -7.22 -24.07
CA ASN A 301 5.27 -7.77 -24.89
C ASN A 301 5.32 -9.33 -24.89
N ASP A 302 4.15 -9.96 -25.09
CA ASP A 302 3.95 -11.42 -25.05
C ASP A 302 4.26 -12.12 -23.71
N ARG A 303 4.50 -11.36 -22.64
CA ARG A 303 4.66 -11.85 -21.26
C ARG A 303 3.41 -11.52 -20.44
N GLN A 304 3.16 -12.29 -19.38
CA GLN A 304 2.00 -12.05 -18.52
C GLN A 304 2.43 -11.34 -17.25
N PHE A 305 1.67 -10.31 -16.88
CA PHE A 305 1.83 -9.59 -15.63
C PHE A 305 0.51 -9.47 -14.89
N ILE A 306 0.57 -9.28 -13.58
CA ILE A 306 -0.60 -8.97 -12.77
C ILE A 306 -1.28 -7.72 -13.32
N LYS A 307 -2.59 -7.84 -13.58
CA LYS A 307 -3.45 -6.71 -13.86
C LYS A 307 -4.25 -6.30 -12.63
N SER A 308 -4.88 -7.27 -11.97
CA SER A 308 -5.56 -7.03 -10.69
C SER A 308 -5.47 -8.21 -9.74
N ILE A 309 -5.57 -7.92 -8.45
CA ILE A 309 -5.72 -8.90 -7.37
C ILE A 309 -6.84 -8.44 -6.46
N ASP A 310 -7.91 -9.23 -6.40
CA ASP A 310 -8.97 -9.07 -5.41
C ASP A 310 -8.68 -10.03 -4.27
N PHE A 311 -8.48 -9.51 -3.06
CA PHE A 311 -8.25 -10.30 -1.86
C PHE A 311 -9.31 -10.00 -0.81
N ASP A 312 -10.27 -10.91 -0.70
CA ASP A 312 -11.31 -10.87 0.31
C ASP A 312 -11.04 -11.89 1.40
N TYR A 313 -11.23 -11.51 2.65
CA TYR A 313 -11.17 -12.45 3.76
C TYR A 313 -12.14 -12.12 4.88
N GLN A 314 -12.59 -13.17 5.56
CA GLN A 314 -13.40 -13.08 6.77
C GLN A 314 -12.66 -13.71 7.94
N LEU A 315 -12.53 -12.97 9.04
CA LEU A 315 -11.91 -13.44 10.28
C LEU A 315 -12.97 -13.65 11.36
N LEU A 316 -12.89 -14.78 12.05
CA LEU A 316 -13.41 -14.90 13.40
C LEU A 316 -12.33 -14.43 14.37
N TYR A 317 -12.41 -13.14 14.73
CA TYR A 317 -11.37 -12.47 15.51
C TYR A 317 -11.73 -12.43 16.98
N LYS A 318 -10.83 -12.87 17.85
CA LYS A 318 -11.00 -12.85 19.30
C LYS A 318 -10.04 -11.86 19.93
N ASN A 319 -10.59 -10.88 20.63
CA ASN A 319 -9.79 -9.89 21.34
C ASN A 319 -9.30 -10.41 22.70
N ARG A 320 -8.43 -9.62 23.36
CA ARG A 320 -7.86 -9.90 24.68
C ARG A 320 -8.89 -10.08 25.81
N LYS A 321 -10.13 -9.62 25.61
CA LYS A 321 -11.24 -9.75 26.56
C LYS A 321 -12.10 -10.99 26.26
N GLY A 322 -11.68 -11.85 25.33
CA GLY A 322 -12.42 -13.04 24.90
C GLY A 322 -13.64 -12.74 24.02
N ARG A 323 -13.86 -11.49 23.59
CA ARG A 323 -14.98 -11.13 22.72
C ARG A 323 -14.63 -11.49 21.28
N ARG A 324 -15.59 -12.11 20.60
CA ARG A 324 -15.49 -12.52 19.18
C ARG A 324 -16.15 -11.49 18.28
N TYR A 325 -15.54 -11.27 17.12
CA TYR A 325 -16.01 -10.36 16.08
C TYR A 325 -15.89 -11.05 14.73
N ILE A 326 -16.87 -10.81 13.86
CA ILE A 326 -16.74 -11.15 12.44
C ILE A 326 -16.18 -9.92 11.74
N VAL A 327 -14.98 -10.06 11.21
CA VAL A 327 -14.27 -9.01 10.49
C VAL A 327 -14.24 -9.41 9.02
N ASN A 328 -14.77 -8.56 8.14
CA ASN A 328 -14.72 -8.76 6.69
C ASN A 328 -13.84 -7.69 6.10
N THR A 329 -12.82 -8.08 5.35
CA THR A 329 -11.92 -7.18 4.65
C THR A 329 -11.95 -7.47 3.16
N ASN A 330 -12.02 -6.42 2.36
CA ASN A 330 -11.96 -6.45 0.91
C ASN A 330 -10.79 -5.58 0.48
N ALA A 331 -9.81 -6.16 -0.22
CA ALA A 331 -8.66 -5.46 -0.76
C ALA A 331 -8.56 -5.66 -2.28
N VAL A 332 -8.16 -4.62 -2.99
CA VAL A 332 -8.07 -4.62 -4.45
C VAL A 332 -6.77 -3.95 -4.83
N LEU A 333 -5.88 -4.72 -5.45
CA LEU A 333 -4.67 -4.22 -6.09
C LEU A 333 -4.91 -4.14 -7.60
N TYR A 334 -4.55 -3.02 -8.20
CA TYR A 334 -4.77 -2.77 -9.62
C TYR A 334 -3.55 -2.10 -10.26
N ALA A 335 -2.92 -2.78 -11.21
CA ALA A 335 -1.82 -2.24 -12.02
C ALA A 335 -2.42 -1.43 -13.18
N TYR A 336 -2.57 -0.13 -12.97
CA TYR A 336 -3.32 0.73 -13.89
C TYR A 336 -2.46 1.30 -15.02
N ASP A 337 -1.15 1.41 -14.81
CA ASP A 337 -0.19 1.92 -15.78
C ASP A 337 1.12 1.14 -15.62
N LEU A 338 1.46 0.35 -16.63
CA LEU A 338 2.65 -0.51 -16.64
C LEU A 338 3.81 0.09 -17.44
N ASP A 339 3.61 1.28 -18.02
CA ASP A 339 4.59 1.97 -18.86
C ASP A 339 5.32 3.06 -18.05
N GLU A 340 4.64 3.65 -17.05
CA GLU A 340 5.21 4.68 -16.19
C GLU A 340 5.39 4.24 -14.73
N GLN A 341 6.15 5.05 -13.98
CA GLN A 341 6.43 4.88 -12.56
C GLN A 341 6.37 6.23 -11.85
N PHE A 342 6.02 6.21 -10.57
CA PHE A 342 6.17 7.38 -9.71
C PHE A 342 7.64 7.63 -9.37
N ASN A 343 7.99 8.91 -9.23
CA ASN A 343 9.21 9.30 -8.51
C ASN A 343 9.00 9.03 -7.02
N LEU A 344 9.64 7.98 -6.50
CA LEU A 344 9.57 7.64 -5.07
C LEU A 344 10.42 8.62 -4.25
N PRO A 345 10.08 8.84 -2.97
CA PRO A 345 10.90 9.66 -2.10
C PRO A 345 12.30 9.06 -1.93
N PHE A 346 13.32 9.90 -1.92
CA PHE A 346 14.68 9.55 -1.55
C PHE A 346 14.72 9.31 -0.04
N PHE A 347 14.60 8.04 0.35
CA PHE A 347 14.62 7.56 1.72
C PHE A 347 14.77 6.03 1.78
N ASN A 348 15.60 5.51 2.67
CA ASN A 348 15.80 4.07 2.82
C ASN A 348 14.96 3.54 3.99
N PHE A 349 13.83 2.91 3.67
CA PHE A 349 13.03 2.17 4.65
C PHE A 349 13.72 0.87 5.07
N GLU A 350 13.54 0.48 6.34
CA GLU A 350 13.97 -0.82 6.84
C GLU A 350 13.22 -1.94 6.10
N SER A 351 13.91 -3.06 5.87
CA SER A 351 13.30 -4.20 5.17
C SER A 351 12.05 -4.67 5.91
N GLN A 352 11.01 -5.08 5.16
CA GLN A 352 9.74 -5.56 5.72
C GLN A 352 8.93 -4.51 6.52
N THR A 353 9.24 -3.22 6.42
CA THR A 353 8.40 -2.17 7.01
C THR A 353 7.01 -2.15 6.38
N ASN A 354 5.94 -2.22 7.19
CA ASN A 354 4.58 -2.14 6.69
C ASN A 354 4.17 -0.73 6.23
N ASP A 355 3.09 -0.65 5.44
CA ASP A 355 2.67 0.60 4.80
C ASP A 355 2.35 1.70 5.81
N PHE A 356 1.75 1.35 6.95
CA PHE A 356 1.42 2.31 8.00
C PHE A 356 2.64 3.01 8.59
N ARG A 357 3.78 2.31 8.67
CA ARG A 357 5.03 2.90 9.13
C ARG A 357 5.74 3.68 8.02
N LYS A 358 5.63 3.27 6.77
CA LYS A 358 6.09 4.09 5.62
C LYS A 358 5.31 5.42 5.56
N MET A 359 3.99 5.38 5.76
CA MET A 359 3.12 6.56 5.81
C MET A 359 3.49 7.55 6.93
N SER A 360 4.09 7.12 8.04
CA SER A 360 4.52 8.05 9.09
C SER A 360 5.67 8.96 8.65
N VAL A 361 6.47 8.50 7.68
CA VAL A 361 7.54 9.28 7.05
C VAL A 361 6.98 10.11 5.90
N ILE A 362 6.29 9.46 4.95
CA ILE A 362 5.75 10.10 3.74
C ILE A 362 4.75 11.21 4.09
N GLY A 363 3.88 10.95 5.08
CA GLY A 363 2.83 11.89 5.48
C GLY A 363 1.72 12.06 4.43
N TYR A 364 0.87 13.06 4.64
CA TYR A 364 -0.20 13.41 3.71
C TYR A 364 0.28 14.49 2.74
N ASP A 365 0.27 14.18 1.44
CA ASP A 365 0.61 15.13 0.38
C ASP A 365 -0.66 15.73 -0.22
N THR A 366 -1.00 16.94 0.19
CA THR A 366 -2.20 17.62 -0.31
C THR A 366 -2.16 17.77 -1.83
N LEU A 367 -1.03 18.18 -2.40
CA LEU A 367 -0.88 18.41 -3.84
C LEU A 367 -1.11 17.11 -4.62
N PHE A 368 -0.47 16.02 -4.18
CA PHE A 368 -0.67 14.71 -4.80
C PHE A 368 -2.14 14.30 -4.76
N TRP A 369 -2.77 14.39 -3.58
CA TRP A 369 -4.15 13.95 -3.39
C TRP A 369 -5.19 14.88 -4.02
N THR A 370 -4.89 16.14 -4.34
CA THR A 370 -5.88 17.05 -4.94
C THR A 370 -5.72 17.22 -6.44
N GLU A 371 -4.50 17.07 -6.97
CA GLU A 371 -4.18 17.48 -8.34
C GLU A 371 -3.48 16.41 -9.19
N LEU A 372 -2.82 15.41 -8.59
CA LEU A 372 -1.92 14.49 -9.32
C LEU A 372 -2.35 13.02 -9.24
N ARG A 373 -3.62 12.76 -8.93
CA ARG A 373 -4.16 11.39 -8.90
C ARG A 373 -4.51 10.95 -10.32
N ASP A 374 -3.68 10.08 -10.88
CA ASP A 374 -3.88 9.55 -12.24
C ASP A 374 -5.01 8.50 -12.32
N PHE A 375 -5.35 7.86 -11.19
CA PHE A 375 -6.34 6.79 -11.13
C PHE A 375 -7.17 6.86 -9.85
N GLU A 376 -8.47 6.59 -9.94
CA GLU A 376 -9.38 6.50 -8.80
C GLU A 376 -10.35 5.32 -8.95
N LEU A 377 -10.59 4.60 -7.86
CA LEU A 377 -11.68 3.64 -7.81
C LEU A 377 -13.03 4.33 -7.71
N SER A 378 -14.06 3.67 -8.24
CA SER A 378 -15.44 4.11 -8.11
C SER A 378 -15.90 4.25 -6.64
N ASN A 379 -16.85 5.15 -6.37
CA ASN A 379 -17.30 5.59 -5.02
C ASN A 379 -16.35 6.52 -4.25
N GLN A 380 -15.55 7.36 -4.93
CA GLN A 380 -14.67 8.29 -4.20
C GLN A 380 -15.41 9.24 -3.25
N GLU A 381 -16.65 9.64 -3.54
CA GLU A 381 -17.42 10.48 -2.62
C GLU A 381 -17.64 9.82 -1.25
N GLU A 382 -17.94 8.51 -1.21
CA GLU A 382 -18.11 7.76 0.05
C GLU A 382 -16.77 7.58 0.78
N VAL A 383 -15.69 7.37 0.03
CA VAL A 383 -14.34 7.24 0.57
C VAL A 383 -13.88 8.54 1.22
N GLU A 384 -14.03 9.66 0.51
CA GLU A 384 -13.67 11.00 1.01
C GLU A 384 -14.48 11.37 2.25
N GLN A 385 -15.79 11.08 2.25
CA GLN A 385 -16.64 11.28 3.44
C GLN A 385 -16.14 10.47 4.64
N PHE A 386 -15.74 9.22 4.44
CA PHE A 386 -15.27 8.38 5.53
C PHE A 386 -13.87 8.80 6.04
N ILE A 387 -12.93 9.14 5.14
CA ILE A 387 -11.56 9.51 5.54
C ILE A 387 -11.52 10.89 6.19
N ASN A 388 -12.36 11.83 5.73
CA ASN A 388 -12.37 13.20 6.22
C ASN A 388 -13.37 13.45 7.37
N ASP A 389 -14.07 12.41 7.84
CA ASP A 389 -14.95 12.52 9.02
C ASP A 389 -14.11 12.89 10.25
N SER A 390 -14.41 14.05 10.84
CA SER A 390 -13.68 14.61 11.98
C SER A 390 -13.80 13.78 13.26
N ALA A 391 -14.79 12.89 13.35
CA ALA A 391 -14.93 11.95 14.46
C ALA A 391 -13.97 10.74 14.34
N PHE A 392 -13.33 10.55 13.18
CA PHE A 392 -12.48 9.41 12.88
C PHE A 392 -11.00 9.79 12.92
N ILE A 393 -10.15 8.77 13.06
CA ILE A 393 -8.71 8.96 12.92
C ILE A 393 -8.37 8.81 11.44
N ASN A 394 -7.58 9.72 10.90
CA ASN A 394 -7.13 9.69 9.52
C ASN A 394 -5.62 9.92 9.43
N THR A 395 -5.02 9.80 8.25
CA THR A 395 -3.56 9.97 8.05
C THR A 395 -2.98 11.22 8.71
N ILE A 396 -3.67 12.36 8.60
CA ILE A 396 -3.23 13.65 9.13
C ILE A 396 -3.21 13.65 10.66
N THR A 397 -4.21 13.03 11.28
CA THR A 397 -4.34 12.99 12.76
C THR A 397 -3.59 11.82 13.38
N LEU A 398 -3.44 10.70 12.65
CA LEU A 398 -2.88 9.44 13.11
C LEU A 398 -1.49 9.59 13.74
N PHE A 399 -0.66 10.43 13.14
CA PHE A 399 0.74 10.61 13.53
C PHE A 399 0.99 11.88 14.35
N LYS A 400 -0.05 12.68 14.67
CA LYS A 400 0.13 13.89 15.48
C LYS A 400 0.47 13.56 16.94
N PRO A 401 1.39 14.31 17.58
CA PRO A 401 1.61 14.23 19.03
C PRO A 401 0.32 14.57 19.79
N LYS A 402 0.18 14.02 20.99
CA LYS A 402 -1.00 14.16 21.83
C LYS A 402 -1.22 15.63 22.23
N GLU A 403 -2.12 16.33 21.54
CA GLU A 403 -2.80 17.47 22.14
C GLU A 403 -3.96 16.93 22.98
N ASN A 404 -4.11 17.47 24.20
CA ASN A 404 -5.09 17.02 25.17
C ASN A 404 -6.46 16.90 24.49
N HIS A 405 -7.12 15.73 24.65
CA HIS A 405 -8.45 15.32 24.14
C HIS A 405 -8.52 14.42 22.88
N ALA A 406 -7.41 14.00 22.27
CA ALA A 406 -7.49 13.17 21.05
C ALA A 406 -7.72 11.65 21.27
N PRO A 407 -8.50 10.96 20.40
CA PRO A 407 -8.84 9.53 20.50
C PRO A 407 -7.67 8.54 20.27
N HIS A 408 -6.46 9.03 19.97
CA HIS A 408 -5.23 8.25 19.71
C HIS A 408 -4.69 7.45 20.91
N SER A 409 -5.25 7.64 22.11
CA SER A 409 -4.74 6.98 23.32
C SER A 409 -4.87 5.45 23.28
N ALA A 410 -5.83 4.90 22.53
CA ALA A 410 -6.02 3.46 22.42
C ALA A 410 -4.93 2.79 21.56
N LEU A 411 -4.64 3.32 20.37
CA LEU A 411 -3.62 2.78 19.44
C LEU A 411 -2.19 2.90 19.98
N ARG A 412 -1.88 3.98 20.71
CA ARG A 412 -0.56 4.13 21.37
C ARG A 412 -0.39 3.22 22.59
N LYS A 413 -1.44 3.00 23.39
CA LYS A 413 -1.42 2.07 24.54
C LYS A 413 -1.26 0.60 24.14
N THR A 414 -1.46 0.28 22.87
CA THR A 414 -1.39 -1.09 22.35
C THR A 414 -0.07 -1.42 21.65
N GLY A 415 0.93 -0.55 21.73
CA GLY A 415 2.24 -0.79 21.14
C GLY A 415 2.33 -0.60 19.62
N PHE A 416 1.24 -0.17 18.97
CA PHE A 416 1.15 -0.02 17.51
C PHE A 416 2.23 0.93 16.94
N PHE A 417 2.64 1.92 17.72
CA PHE A 417 3.63 2.93 17.36
C PHE A 417 4.92 2.84 18.18
N GLU A 418 5.25 1.68 18.75
CA GLU A 418 6.41 1.56 19.64
C GLU A 418 7.77 1.71 18.95
N HIS A 419 7.80 1.73 17.61
CA HIS A 419 9.01 1.90 16.80
C HIS A 419 8.69 2.67 15.51
N ASN A 420 8.14 3.89 15.64
CA ASN A 420 7.90 4.75 14.48
C ASN A 420 9.12 5.59 14.14
N TYR A 421 9.38 5.72 12.84
CA TYR A 421 10.19 6.81 12.33
C TYR A 421 9.69 8.14 12.91
N THR A 422 10.63 8.94 13.41
CA THR A 422 10.29 10.18 14.10
C THR A 422 10.86 11.35 13.33
N LYS A 423 9.98 12.26 12.88
CA LYS A 423 10.39 13.52 12.25
C LYS A 423 11.01 14.46 13.29
N TRP A 424 12.12 15.08 12.91
CA TRP A 424 12.75 16.11 13.72
C TRP A 424 11.76 17.23 14.03
N ASN A 425 11.79 17.69 15.29
CA ASN A 425 11.02 18.83 15.74
C ASN A 425 11.60 19.40 17.04
N GLN A 426 11.14 20.59 17.44
CA GLN A 426 11.63 21.28 18.63
C GLN A 426 11.28 20.59 19.96
N LYS A 427 10.28 19.69 20.01
CA LYS A 427 9.85 19.00 21.25
C LYS A 427 10.81 17.90 21.74
N ARG A 428 11.93 17.68 21.02
CA ARG A 428 13.00 16.72 21.32
C ARG A 428 12.54 15.25 21.26
N ILE A 429 13.48 14.36 20.97
CA ILE A 429 13.21 12.92 20.96
C ILE A 429 13.54 12.32 22.33
N LEU A 430 12.69 11.38 22.76
CA LEU A 430 12.86 10.58 23.98
C LEU A 430 12.93 9.12 23.55
N LEU A 431 14.12 8.51 23.63
CA LEU A 431 14.24 7.06 23.45
C LEU A 431 13.59 6.35 24.63
N LYS A 432 12.96 5.20 24.39
CA LYS A 432 12.54 4.31 25.47
C LYS A 432 13.74 3.45 25.85
N SER A 433 14.24 3.57 27.08
CA SER A 433 15.21 2.59 27.59
C SER A 433 14.48 1.28 27.91
N LYS A 434 15.11 0.15 27.55
CA LYS A 434 14.76 -1.17 28.08
C LYS A 434 15.90 -1.65 28.96
N PRO A 435 16.04 -1.13 30.19
CA PRO A 435 17.12 -1.53 31.09
C PRO A 435 17.05 -3.02 31.45
N ASP A 436 15.88 -3.65 31.38
CA ASP A 436 15.65 -5.05 31.75
C ASP A 436 16.11 -6.08 30.70
N GLU A 437 16.53 -5.65 29.50
CA GLU A 437 17.09 -6.56 28.45
C GLU A 437 18.62 -6.76 28.59
N ILE A 438 19.23 -6.28 29.67
CA ILE A 438 20.59 -6.70 30.07
C ILE A 438 20.47 -8.10 30.70
N HIS A 439 20.12 -9.10 29.89
CA HIS A 439 20.18 -10.50 30.30
C HIS A 439 21.66 -10.92 30.37
N GLU A 440 22.10 -11.27 31.58
CA GLU A 440 23.24 -12.14 31.92
C GLU A 440 24.43 -12.07 30.94
N GLN A 441 25.16 -10.94 30.92
CA GLN A 441 26.50 -10.92 30.33
C GLN A 441 27.49 -11.65 31.24
N ASP A 442 28.32 -12.51 30.64
CA ASP A 442 29.42 -13.20 31.30
C ASP A 442 30.35 -12.16 31.97
N PRO A 443 30.58 -12.22 33.30
CA PRO A 443 31.41 -11.24 34.02
C PRO A 443 32.87 -11.14 33.53
N TYR A 444 33.29 -12.01 32.62
CA TYR A 444 34.62 -12.02 32.02
C TYR A 444 34.71 -11.41 30.60
N GLU A 445 33.60 -11.03 29.96
CA GLU A 445 33.66 -10.32 28.68
C GLU A 445 33.84 -8.80 28.87
N PRO A 446 34.84 -8.16 28.23
CA PRO A 446 34.99 -6.72 28.28
C PRO A 446 33.79 -6.04 27.60
N VAL A 447 33.12 -5.13 28.31
CA VAL A 447 32.03 -4.34 27.77
C VAL A 447 32.59 -3.34 26.74
N ILE A 448 32.43 -3.67 25.46
CA ILE A 448 32.75 -2.76 24.36
C ILE A 448 31.65 -1.70 24.30
N LEU A 449 32.00 -0.46 24.61
CA LEU A 449 31.05 0.66 24.75
C LEU A 449 30.28 0.94 23.44
N GLU A 450 30.93 0.73 22.29
CA GLU A 450 30.36 0.84 20.94
C GLU A 450 29.21 -0.16 20.70
N ASN A 451 29.17 -1.29 21.41
CA ASN A 451 28.07 -2.27 21.31
C ASN A 451 26.84 -1.88 22.14
N LEU A 452 26.94 -0.81 22.94
CA LEU A 452 25.87 -0.36 23.84
C LEU A 452 24.97 0.72 23.22
N TYR A 453 25.35 1.30 22.09
CA TYR A 453 24.51 2.26 21.39
C TYR A 453 24.76 2.26 19.87
N GLN A 454 23.74 2.66 19.13
CA GLN A 454 23.83 3.04 17.72
C GLN A 454 22.77 4.13 17.52
N LEU A 455 23.12 5.24 16.86
CA LEU A 455 22.16 6.27 16.49
C LEU A 455 22.16 6.38 14.97
N THR A 456 20.97 6.43 14.38
CA THR A 456 20.80 6.52 12.94
C THR A 456 19.67 7.49 12.64
N ALA A 457 19.97 8.48 11.82
CA ALA A 457 19.00 9.37 11.22
C ALA A 457 19.24 9.44 9.70
N GLN A 458 18.24 9.89 8.96
CA GLN A 458 18.30 10.01 7.52
C GLN A 458 17.64 11.31 7.09
N LEU A 459 18.18 11.94 6.05
CA LEU A 459 17.46 12.97 5.31
C LEU A 459 16.35 12.31 4.47
N TYR A 460 15.27 13.05 4.25
CA TYR A 460 14.14 12.64 3.42
C TYR A 460 13.88 13.73 2.39
N VAL A 461 13.73 13.34 1.13
CA VAL A 461 13.35 14.24 0.04
C VAL A 461 12.28 13.56 -0.81
N ASP A 462 11.13 14.19 -0.96
CA ASP A 462 10.09 13.76 -1.90
C ASP A 462 9.92 14.80 -3.00
N VAL A 463 9.96 14.34 -4.24
CA VAL A 463 9.92 15.19 -5.43
C VAL A 463 8.67 14.84 -6.22
N THR A 464 7.94 15.90 -6.58
CA THR A 464 6.70 15.81 -7.32
C THR A 464 6.74 16.82 -8.46
N PRO A 465 6.86 16.38 -9.73
CA PRO A 465 6.81 17.28 -10.88
C PRO A 465 5.47 17.99 -10.98
N VAL A 466 5.49 19.31 -11.21
CA VAL A 466 4.30 20.16 -11.40
C VAL A 466 4.57 21.11 -12.56
N ALA A 467 3.97 20.81 -13.72
CA ALA A 467 4.23 21.54 -14.96
C ALA A 467 5.74 21.69 -15.23
N ASP A 468 6.25 22.93 -15.27
CA ASP A 468 7.66 23.25 -15.54
C ASP A 468 8.51 23.41 -14.25
N SER A 469 8.03 22.89 -13.12
CA SER A 469 8.67 23.04 -11.80
C SER A 469 8.65 21.74 -10.99
N LEU A 470 9.44 21.71 -9.92
CA LEU A 470 9.44 20.61 -8.95
C LEU A 470 8.86 21.09 -7.61
N SER A 471 7.87 20.37 -7.10
CA SER A 471 7.47 20.48 -5.70
C SER A 471 8.33 19.54 -4.87
N ILE A 472 9.11 20.09 -3.94
CA ILE A 472 10.06 19.35 -3.12
C ILE A 472 9.63 19.45 -1.65
N ARG A 473 9.55 18.31 -0.97
CA ARG A 473 9.31 18.22 0.47
C ARG A 473 10.48 17.55 1.15
N THR A 474 11.03 18.19 2.18
CA THR A 474 12.18 17.65 2.91
C THR A 474 11.84 17.37 4.37
N ALA A 475 12.54 16.42 4.99
CA ALA A 475 12.45 16.17 6.43
C ALA A 475 13.72 15.51 6.96
N THR A 476 13.94 15.62 8.27
CA THR A 476 14.98 14.87 8.99
C THR A 476 14.31 13.79 9.83
N ILE A 477 14.72 12.54 9.65
CA ILE A 477 14.02 11.37 10.19
C ILE A 477 14.95 10.56 11.08
N PHE A 478 14.56 10.35 12.34
CA PHE A 478 15.24 9.42 13.23
C PHE A 478 14.75 7.99 12.95
N ASP A 479 15.68 7.05 12.78
CA ASP A 479 15.42 5.66 12.46
C ASP A 479 15.42 4.79 13.73
N PRO A 480 14.25 4.34 14.24
CA PRO A 480 14.16 3.56 15.47
C PRO A 480 14.53 2.08 15.30
N TYR A 481 14.75 1.60 14.08
CA TYR A 481 15.08 0.20 13.81
C TYR A 481 16.58 -0.05 13.86
N LYS A 482 17.34 0.96 13.43
CA LYS A 482 18.81 0.96 13.49
C LYS A 482 19.34 1.64 14.75
N SER A 483 18.53 2.49 15.38
CA SER A 483 18.94 3.19 16.60
C SER A 483 18.61 2.43 17.88
N PHE A 484 19.58 2.29 18.77
CA PHE A 484 19.40 1.83 20.14
C PHE A 484 20.34 2.55 21.11
N TYR A 485 19.95 2.61 22.38
CA TYR A 485 20.78 3.10 23.47
C TYR A 485 20.49 2.27 24.72
N LYS A 486 21.40 1.33 25.03
CA LYS A 486 21.22 0.34 26.11
C LYS A 486 21.66 0.85 27.48
N MET A 487 22.32 2.01 27.54
CA MET A 487 22.76 2.64 28.78
C MET A 487 21.63 3.46 29.42
N LYS A 488 21.87 3.98 30.63
CA LYS A 488 20.93 4.83 31.35
C LYS A 488 20.70 6.14 30.57
N LEU A 489 19.43 6.43 30.25
CA LEU A 489 19.02 7.70 29.66
C LEU A 489 18.96 8.79 30.75
N ASP A 490 20.12 9.40 31.04
CA ASP A 490 20.23 10.58 31.89
C ASP A 490 20.27 11.88 31.06
N SER A 491 20.37 13.03 31.73
CA SER A 491 20.46 14.34 31.08
C SER A 491 21.57 14.41 30.02
N LYS A 492 22.70 13.73 30.26
CA LYS A 492 23.85 13.69 29.36
C LYS A 492 23.55 12.89 28.11
N ALA A 493 23.01 11.68 28.27
CA ALA A 493 22.53 10.88 27.14
C ALA A 493 21.47 11.64 26.32
N MET A 494 20.55 12.33 26.99
CA MET A 494 19.49 13.11 26.33
C MET A 494 20.04 14.27 25.49
N ALA A 495 21.00 15.04 26.03
CA ALA A 495 21.68 16.08 25.28
C ALA A 495 22.44 15.50 24.08
N PHE A 496 23.21 14.43 24.32
CA PHE A 496 23.98 13.74 23.29
C PHE A 496 23.12 13.26 22.10
N ILE A 497 22.04 12.53 22.38
CA ILE A 497 21.14 11.99 21.35
C ILE A 497 20.42 13.10 20.57
N ASN A 498 19.97 14.16 21.24
CA ASN A 498 19.24 15.24 20.58
C ASN A 498 20.17 16.14 19.75
N MET A 499 21.40 16.37 20.22
CA MET A 499 22.42 17.08 19.44
C MET A 499 22.79 16.31 18.17
N PHE A 500 22.97 14.99 18.25
CA PHE A 500 23.14 14.14 17.06
C PHE A 500 22.03 14.37 16.04
N PHE A 501 20.77 14.39 16.49
CA PHE A 501 19.63 14.57 15.60
C PHE A 501 19.52 16.00 15.03
N ASP A 502 19.95 17.01 15.81
CA ASP A 502 20.03 18.41 15.37
C ASP A 502 21.07 18.61 14.26
N LEU A 503 22.19 17.88 14.27
CA LEU A 503 23.21 17.97 13.23
C LEU A 503 22.69 17.53 11.85
N TYR A 504 21.85 16.49 11.79
CA TYR A 504 21.14 16.13 10.56
C TYR A 504 20.16 17.23 10.12
N GLU A 505 19.44 17.85 11.06
CA GLU A 505 18.50 18.93 10.72
C GLU A 505 19.21 20.16 10.15
N MET A 506 20.39 20.48 10.66
CA MET A 506 21.23 21.52 10.08
C MET A 506 21.53 21.23 8.61
N GLN A 507 21.91 19.99 8.28
CA GLN A 507 22.19 19.60 6.90
C GLN A 507 20.94 19.59 6.03
N ARG A 508 19.77 19.20 6.56
CA ARG A 508 18.51 19.35 5.83
C ARG A 508 18.23 20.79 5.43
N ILE A 509 18.49 21.77 6.32
CA ILE A 509 18.31 23.19 6.03
C ILE A 509 19.28 23.68 4.94
N GLU A 510 20.54 23.22 4.96
CA GLU A 510 21.51 23.56 3.91
C GLU A 510 21.11 22.92 2.56
N MET A 511 20.68 21.65 2.59
CA MET A 511 20.16 20.92 1.44
C MET A 511 18.95 21.64 0.83
N GLU A 512 17.97 22.04 1.66
CA GLU A 512 16.75 22.70 1.20
C GLU A 512 17.05 24.01 0.46
N LYS A 513 18.03 24.80 0.92
CA LYS A 513 18.49 26.01 0.23
C LYS A 513 19.09 25.72 -1.14
N GLU A 514 19.86 24.64 -1.27
CA GLU A 514 20.45 24.24 -2.56
C GLU A 514 19.38 23.67 -3.52
N LEU A 515 18.24 23.22 -3.00
CA LEU A 515 17.12 22.68 -3.78
C LEU A 515 16.13 23.73 -4.32
N GLU A 516 16.15 24.98 -3.83
CA GLU A 516 15.13 26.01 -4.14
C GLU A 516 14.95 26.27 -5.65
N ASP A 517 16.04 26.24 -6.43
CA ASP A 517 16.04 26.57 -7.86
C ASP A 517 16.18 25.35 -8.79
N VAL A 518 16.14 24.13 -8.23
CA VAL A 518 16.37 22.90 -8.99
C VAL A 518 15.14 22.49 -9.78
N LYS A 519 15.34 22.18 -11.06
CA LYS A 519 14.26 21.77 -11.98
C LYS A 519 14.35 20.31 -12.45
N GLU A 520 15.52 19.69 -12.29
CA GLU A 520 15.79 18.35 -12.76
C GLU A 520 15.89 17.37 -11.59
N ILE A 521 15.16 16.26 -11.64
CA ILE A 521 15.13 15.26 -10.57
C ILE A 521 16.52 14.67 -10.32
N ASN A 522 17.31 14.44 -11.36
CA ASN A 522 18.67 13.93 -11.24
C ASN A 522 19.59 14.88 -10.46
N GLU A 523 19.33 16.19 -10.54
CA GLU A 523 20.06 17.17 -9.74
C GLU A 523 19.61 17.14 -8.28
N VAL A 524 18.30 16.97 -8.02
CA VAL A 524 17.79 16.75 -6.66
C VAL A 524 18.45 15.53 -6.01
N GLU A 525 18.56 14.42 -6.74
CA GLU A 525 19.21 13.20 -6.25
C GLU A 525 20.68 13.45 -5.89
N ARG A 526 21.43 14.14 -6.75
CA ARG A 526 22.84 14.51 -6.50
C ARG A 526 22.99 15.37 -5.24
N ILE A 527 22.12 16.36 -5.07
CA ILE A 527 22.14 17.25 -3.89
C ILE A 527 21.76 16.45 -2.63
N TYR A 528 20.75 15.59 -2.71
CA TYR A 528 20.37 14.70 -1.62
C TYR A 528 21.53 13.79 -1.18
N GLN A 529 22.22 13.14 -2.13
CA GLN A 529 23.34 12.25 -1.84
C GLN A 529 24.50 13.01 -1.18
N LYS A 530 24.85 14.20 -1.73
CA LYS A 530 25.88 15.09 -1.16
C LYS A 530 25.58 15.45 0.29
N HIS A 531 24.39 15.94 0.59
CA HIS A 531 24.02 16.38 1.95
C HIS A 531 23.83 15.21 2.91
N SER A 532 23.38 14.05 2.42
CA SER A 532 23.31 12.83 3.23
C SER A 532 24.70 12.38 3.67
N GLN A 533 25.69 12.37 2.77
CA GLN A 533 27.07 12.04 3.10
C GLN A 533 27.68 13.04 4.10
N ILE A 534 27.48 14.35 3.89
CA ILE A 534 27.98 15.38 4.82
C ILE A 534 27.36 15.21 6.21
N ALA A 535 26.07 14.87 6.29
CA ALA A 535 25.39 14.63 7.56
C ALA A 535 25.98 13.43 8.29
N GLU A 536 26.21 12.31 7.58
CA GLU A 536 26.86 11.12 8.12
C GLU A 536 28.26 11.46 8.66
N GLU A 537 29.14 12.04 7.84
CA GLU A 537 30.51 12.42 8.23
C GLU A 537 30.52 13.39 9.43
N THR A 538 29.65 14.40 9.43
CA THR A 538 29.56 15.38 10.53
C THR A 538 29.12 14.72 11.83
N THR A 539 28.19 13.76 11.75
CA THR A 539 27.73 13.06 12.95
C THR A 539 28.72 12.02 13.44
N GLU A 540 29.48 11.35 12.57
CA GLU A 540 30.59 10.49 12.98
C GLU A 540 31.64 11.30 13.76
N GLU A 541 32.08 12.44 13.23
CA GLU A 541 33.01 13.36 13.92
C GLU A 541 32.46 13.80 15.28
N TYR A 542 31.17 14.16 15.35
CA TYR A 542 30.51 14.52 16.60
C TYR A 542 30.56 13.40 17.64
N MET A 543 30.24 12.17 17.22
CA MET A 543 30.12 11.03 18.12
C MET A 543 31.50 10.64 18.69
N ASP A 544 32.56 10.76 17.88
CA ASP A 544 33.95 10.56 18.28
C ASP A 544 34.43 11.66 19.25
N ASP A 545 34.19 12.93 18.92
CA ASP A 545 34.60 14.11 19.70
C ASP A 545 34.05 14.09 21.13
N VAL A 546 32.74 13.83 21.28
CA VAL A 546 32.04 14.07 22.55
C VAL A 546 32.12 12.90 23.54
N ASN A 547 32.60 11.74 23.10
CA ASN A 547 32.72 10.52 23.90
C ASN A 547 31.44 10.24 24.71
N LEU A 548 30.31 10.05 24.01
CA LEU A 548 28.98 9.86 24.61
C LEU A 548 28.50 11.01 25.52
N GLY A 549 28.90 12.24 25.17
CA GLY A 549 28.60 13.45 25.95
C GLY A 549 29.40 13.57 27.24
N LYS A 550 30.48 12.80 27.41
CA LYS A 550 31.36 12.92 28.59
C LYS A 550 32.33 14.09 28.45
N ASP A 551 32.75 14.41 27.24
CA ASP A 551 33.61 15.56 26.98
C ASP A 551 32.79 16.85 26.95
N LYS A 552 32.96 17.67 28.00
CA LYS A 552 32.21 18.91 28.17
C LYS A 552 32.60 19.98 27.16
N GLU A 553 33.89 20.15 26.89
CA GLU A 553 34.38 21.19 25.97
C GLU A 553 33.94 20.89 24.54
N ALA A 554 34.03 19.62 24.13
CA ALA A 554 33.52 19.18 22.83
C ALA A 554 32.00 19.39 22.74
N MET A 555 31.24 19.01 23.75
CA MET A 555 29.79 19.22 23.79
C MET A 555 29.41 20.71 23.71
N GLU A 556 30.15 21.61 24.38
CA GLU A 556 29.93 23.06 24.29
C GLU A 556 30.20 23.59 22.87
N LYS A 557 31.31 23.17 22.25
CA LYS A 557 31.66 23.52 20.85
C LYS A 557 30.54 23.11 19.87
N TRP A 558 30.05 21.88 19.97
CA TRP A 558 28.98 21.38 19.09
C TRP A 558 27.63 22.04 19.41
N ASN A 559 27.32 22.29 20.68
CA ASN A 559 26.08 22.97 21.07
C ASN A 559 26.06 24.41 20.57
N ASP A 560 27.16 25.14 20.64
CA ASP A 560 27.29 26.49 20.08
C ASP A 560 27.00 26.52 18.58
N ARG A 561 27.49 25.53 17.84
CA ARG A 561 27.19 25.37 16.41
C ARG A 561 25.69 25.15 16.20
N ILE A 562 25.05 24.29 16.99
CA ILE A 562 23.60 24.03 16.92
C ILE A 562 22.80 25.29 17.29
N VAL A 563 23.17 26.02 18.34
CA VAL A 563 22.51 27.26 18.76
C VAL A 563 22.53 28.29 17.64
N ARG A 564 23.67 28.48 16.96
CA ARG A 564 23.79 29.46 15.86
C ARG A 564 22.91 29.13 14.66
N ASN A 565 22.66 27.84 14.40
CA ASN A 565 21.94 27.40 13.19
C ASN A 565 20.46 27.10 13.44
N LEU A 566 20.12 26.53 14.60
CA LEU A 566 18.75 26.09 14.93
C LEU A 566 18.12 26.85 16.10
N ASN A 567 18.86 27.73 16.77
CA ASN A 567 18.42 28.44 17.99
C ASN A 567 17.93 27.49 19.10
N ILE A 568 18.62 26.35 19.25
CA ILE A 568 18.34 25.35 20.28
C ILE A 568 19.60 25.17 21.13
N ASP A 569 19.45 25.36 22.44
CA ASP A 569 20.50 25.14 23.42
C ASP A 569 20.22 23.86 24.21
N ASN A 570 20.80 22.74 23.75
CA ASN A 570 20.60 21.43 24.36
C ASN A 570 21.26 21.33 25.74
N LEU A 571 22.41 22.00 25.94
CA LEU A 571 23.11 21.99 27.23
C LEU A 571 22.29 22.72 28.29
N LYS A 572 21.65 23.84 27.95
CA LYS A 572 20.72 24.52 28.85
C LYS A 572 19.43 23.74 29.07
N LEU A 573 18.92 23.06 28.05
CA LEU A 573 17.63 22.36 28.11
C LEU A 573 17.70 21.08 28.97
N PHE A 574 18.77 20.32 28.86
CA PHE A 574 18.92 19.05 29.59
C PHE A 574 19.77 19.17 30.86
N ASP A 575 20.60 20.22 30.97
CA ASP A 575 21.53 20.45 32.06
C ASP A 575 22.39 19.21 32.41
N PRO A 576 23.19 18.71 31.45
CA PRO A 576 23.87 17.43 31.57
C PRO A 576 25.06 17.42 32.54
N TYR A 577 25.50 18.59 33.02
CA TYR A 577 26.67 18.77 33.87
C TYR A 577 26.37 19.43 35.21
N ALA A 578 25.09 19.58 35.58
CA ALA A 578 24.75 19.98 36.94
C ALA A 578 25.28 18.96 37.96
N GLU A 579 25.94 19.46 39.01
CA GLU A 579 26.29 18.66 40.17
C GLU A 579 24.99 18.17 40.83
N LYS A 580 24.80 16.84 40.88
CA LYS A 580 23.65 16.19 41.53
C LYS A 580 23.97 15.75 42.94
#